data_AF-A0A354EPV8-F1
#
_entry.id   AF-A0A354EPV8-F1
#
_cell.length_a   1.000
_cell.length_b   1.000
_cell.length_c   1.000
_cell.angle_alpha   90.00
_cell.angle_beta   90.00
_cell.angle_gamma   90.00
#
_symmetry.space_group_name_H-M   'P 1'
#
loop_
_entity.id
_entity.type
_entity.pdbx_description
1 polymer ?
#
loop_
_entity_poly.entity_id
_entity_poly.type
_entity_poly.pdbx_seq_one_letter_code
_entity_poly.pdbx_strand_id
1 'polypeptide(L)'
;MKGFSVSIALALLLSVAPAAAQDRASLQDYATAISTAFVNDPDGFIARYGSTPATDRLVRADLPRLSGSPHIIRWNAREKTATILLSGHAELDDSGNETSASLRYSGLHSARWTEMGWKIEARTPFSVNRIRTHRIAVQLDPSVGLSAVDEMEVTVGTDQGFFFGLNTGAVIDAVTIDGRSVPFLFQDGFAWVDAPKGSHRVSVQYHIKVERTPGGNSAMFADAYGHIRNQYWWHPFFGFGVDEGLADFQISIRAPERLKLAVDLPQTDAVVEGQRTVVARSSEPIAAVSFAYDEAWAPVDARFGEVTLSVFATPDYTPKTDQLVAAANETWDLLAGRFGAPPLDRISVIQARGRNGTGWHFFSNQALFTGAAGGVPSRINDFPVRAFFDHEVAHLWTRPSGAARNFLAEGWSTYAEGLVIERRYGAEARRWFWNDQARLFLINETAMAGALNDDPSNAGVSYAKGAWTLAMLERVLGRQAFDTGVRAYVAEPLGRTDYDSFVQGFGPSADVARRFLTPWVEGRGAPRIALERQGDQLILVQNGAVYWLPRFSCGLERDDGSVEWRTLEIDGARTPLSGADRVVRVRLDPAGDYLLAGDRVLEANAVSTP
;
A
#
# COMPACT_ATOMS: atom_id res chain seq x y z
N MET A 1 52.27 70.63 1.97
CA MET A 1 51.34 70.79 0.82
C MET A 1 51.68 69.69 -0.17
N LYS A 2 50.86 68.62 -0.23
CA LYS A 2 49.72 68.39 -1.15
C LYS A 2 50.22 68.21 -2.61
N GLY A 3 49.91 67.14 -3.34
CA GLY A 3 49.01 66.02 -3.09
C GLY A 3 49.01 65.02 -4.26
N PHE A 4 48.56 63.82 -3.94
CA PHE A 4 48.34 62.63 -4.77
C PHE A 4 47.29 62.82 -5.88
N SER A 5 47.41 62.01 -6.95
CA SER A 5 46.24 61.41 -7.61
C SER A 5 46.60 60.06 -8.24
N VAL A 6 46.08 58.98 -7.64
CA VAL A 6 45.96 57.64 -8.23
C VAL A 6 44.46 57.42 -8.44
N SER A 7 44.03 57.36 -9.70
CA SER A 7 42.62 57.15 -10.06
C SER A 7 42.27 55.67 -10.10
N ILE A 8 41.56 55.24 -9.05
CA ILE A 8 40.28 54.52 -9.08
C ILE A 8 40.07 53.57 -10.28
N ALA A 9 40.43 52.30 -10.07
CA ALA A 9 39.87 51.16 -10.79
C ALA A 9 39.73 49.97 -9.83
N LEU A 10 39.05 50.17 -8.69
CA LEU A 10 38.73 49.09 -7.75
C LEU A 10 37.54 49.46 -6.85
N ALA A 11 36.37 49.72 -7.42
CA ALA A 11 35.16 50.01 -6.63
C ALA A 11 33.87 49.63 -7.37
N LEU A 12 33.77 48.40 -7.88
CA LEU A 12 32.50 47.90 -8.45
C LEU A 12 32.31 46.37 -8.34
N LEU A 13 32.91 45.73 -7.34
CA LEU A 13 32.78 44.29 -7.09
C LEU A 13 32.37 43.91 -5.66
N LEU A 14 31.91 44.86 -4.82
CA LEU A 14 31.64 44.60 -3.39
C LEU A 14 30.21 44.89 -2.90
N SER A 15 29.22 45.20 -3.75
CA SER A 15 27.85 45.46 -3.30
C SER A 15 26.87 44.29 -3.43
N VAL A 16 27.25 43.15 -4.02
CA VAL A 16 26.35 41.98 -4.19
C VAL A 16 26.38 41.04 -2.97
N ALA A 17 27.48 41.02 -2.22
CA ALA A 17 27.67 40.13 -1.06
C ALA A 17 26.69 40.36 0.12
N PRO A 18 26.36 41.60 0.55
CA PRO A 18 25.53 41.79 1.74
C PRO A 18 24.05 41.44 1.49
N ALA A 19 23.51 41.73 0.29
CA ALA A 19 22.11 41.41 -0.03
C ALA A 19 21.86 39.90 -0.16
N ALA A 20 22.78 39.18 -0.81
CA ALA A 20 22.68 37.72 -0.92
C ALA A 20 22.84 37.01 0.44
N ALA A 21 23.68 37.54 1.33
CA ALA A 21 23.81 37.03 2.69
C ALA A 21 22.54 37.28 3.53
N GLN A 22 21.91 38.46 3.38
CA GLN A 22 20.65 38.80 4.05
C GLN A 22 19.47 37.95 3.53
N ASP A 23 19.40 37.71 2.23
CA ASP A 23 18.37 36.85 1.62
C ASP A 23 18.52 35.39 2.09
N ARG A 24 19.77 34.89 2.22
CA ARG A 24 20.02 33.54 2.75
C ARG A 24 19.69 33.42 4.24
N ALA A 25 19.99 34.45 5.04
CA ALA A 25 19.61 34.49 6.45
C ALA A 25 18.08 34.47 6.62
N SER A 26 17.35 35.27 5.84
CA SER A 26 15.89 35.26 5.88
C SER A 26 15.26 33.93 5.44
N LEU A 27 15.92 33.19 4.54
CA LEU A 27 15.51 31.82 4.19
C LEU A 27 15.70 30.85 5.36
N GLN A 28 16.83 30.95 6.07
CA GLN A 28 17.08 30.13 7.26
C GLN A 28 16.05 30.43 8.36
N ASP A 29 15.73 31.70 8.59
CA ASP A 29 14.71 32.12 9.56
C ASP A 29 13.32 31.57 9.17
N TYR A 30 12.97 31.63 7.89
CA TYR A 30 11.72 31.07 7.37
C TYR A 30 11.63 29.56 7.58
N ALA A 31 12.68 28.80 7.22
CA ALA A 31 12.72 27.36 7.41
C ALA A 31 12.68 26.96 8.90
N THR A 32 13.34 27.75 9.75
CA THR A 32 13.30 27.58 11.22
C THR A 32 11.90 27.83 11.75
N ALA A 33 11.21 28.88 11.28
CA ALA A 33 9.84 29.18 11.68
C ALA A 33 8.85 28.07 11.29
N ILE A 34 9.01 27.45 10.12
CA ILE A 34 8.21 26.26 9.75
C ILE A 34 8.44 25.13 10.73
N SER A 35 9.71 24.81 11.03
CA SER A 35 10.09 23.72 11.93
C SER A 35 9.57 23.95 13.35
N THR A 36 9.65 25.18 13.86
CA THR A 36 9.07 25.55 15.17
C THR A 36 7.55 25.45 15.18
N ALA A 37 6.88 25.87 14.11
CA ALA A 37 5.43 25.79 14.00
C ALA A 37 4.95 24.32 13.92
N PHE A 38 5.69 23.44 13.25
CA PHE A 38 5.40 22.00 13.22
C PHE A 38 5.24 21.42 14.62
N VAL A 39 6.09 21.83 15.56
CA VAL A 39 6.04 21.36 16.95
C VAL A 39 4.85 21.97 17.69
N ASN A 40 4.72 23.29 17.68
CA ASN A 40 3.91 24.02 18.68
C ASN A 40 2.68 24.76 18.13
N ASP A 41 2.51 24.87 16.81
CA ASP A 41 1.49 25.72 16.18
C ASP A 41 0.97 25.09 14.87
N PRO A 42 0.03 24.11 14.96
CA PRO A 42 -0.49 23.40 13.78
C PRO A 42 -1.08 24.32 12.71
N ASP A 43 -1.82 25.36 13.10
CA ASP A 43 -2.44 26.28 12.15
C ASP A 43 -1.39 27.20 11.51
N GLY A 44 -0.41 27.68 12.29
CA GLY A 44 0.72 28.42 11.75
C GLY A 44 1.66 27.59 10.88
N PHE A 45 1.75 26.28 11.13
CA PHE A 45 2.45 25.34 10.26
C PHE A 45 1.72 25.22 8.93
N ILE A 46 0.42 24.92 8.94
CA ILE A 46 -0.41 24.81 7.73
C ILE A 46 -0.37 26.09 6.90
N ALA A 47 -0.42 27.26 7.55
CA ALA A 47 -0.35 28.55 6.87
C ALA A 47 0.99 28.78 6.13
N ARG A 48 2.10 28.23 6.64
CA ARG A 48 3.44 28.42 6.06
C ARG A 48 3.85 27.33 5.09
N TYR A 49 3.58 26.07 5.44
CA TYR A 49 3.97 24.88 4.68
C TYR A 49 2.93 24.50 3.62
N GLY A 50 1.65 24.73 3.90
CA GLY A 50 0.51 24.27 3.10
C GLY A 50 -0.25 23.13 3.77
N SER A 51 -1.48 22.89 3.29
CA SER A 51 -2.36 21.82 3.77
C SER A 51 -2.40 20.67 2.77
N THR A 52 -2.33 19.46 3.29
CA THR A 52 -2.68 18.21 2.60
C THR A 52 -3.43 17.33 3.59
N PRO A 53 -4.29 16.39 3.16
CA PRO A 53 -4.96 15.50 4.09
C PRO A 53 -4.01 14.73 5.02
N ALA A 54 -2.82 14.38 4.54
CA ALA A 54 -1.80 13.66 5.29
C ALA A 54 -1.11 14.55 6.35
N THR A 55 -0.70 15.76 5.95
CA THR A 55 -0.02 16.71 6.86
C THR A 55 -0.97 17.27 7.89
N ASP A 56 -2.22 17.56 7.52
CA ASP A 56 -3.24 18.05 8.43
C ASP A 56 -3.56 17.02 9.50
N ARG A 57 -3.71 15.74 9.11
CA ARG A 57 -3.89 14.66 10.07
C ARG A 57 -2.71 14.54 11.04
N LEU A 58 -1.49 14.69 10.53
CA LEU A 58 -0.26 14.60 11.34
C LEU A 58 -0.18 15.74 12.38
N VAL A 59 -0.38 16.99 11.97
CA VAL A 59 -0.21 18.14 12.88
C VAL A 59 -1.42 18.40 13.76
N ARG A 60 -2.61 17.90 13.39
CA ARG A 60 -3.81 17.98 14.22
C ARG A 60 -3.99 16.79 15.16
N ALA A 61 -3.16 15.75 15.03
CA ALA A 61 -3.12 14.68 16.00
C ALA A 61 -2.61 15.22 17.35
N ASP A 62 -3.23 14.77 18.43
CA ASP A 62 -2.82 15.06 19.80
C ASP A 62 -1.62 14.17 20.18
N LEU A 63 -0.48 14.44 19.54
CA LEU A 63 0.77 13.70 19.69
C LEU A 63 1.92 14.70 19.88
N PRO A 64 2.90 14.39 20.74
CA PRO A 64 4.16 15.13 20.77
C PRO A 64 4.83 15.10 19.39
N ARG A 65 5.44 16.22 19.01
CA ARG A 65 6.14 16.37 17.73
C ARG A 65 7.53 16.92 17.97
N LEU A 66 8.49 16.43 17.22
CA LEU A 66 9.87 16.89 17.21
C LEU A 66 10.23 17.35 15.80
N SER A 67 11.00 18.43 15.69
CA SER A 67 11.51 18.91 14.41
C SER A 67 13.03 18.78 14.37
N GLY A 68 13.56 18.30 13.25
CA GLY A 68 14.97 18.39 12.94
C GLY A 68 15.40 19.83 12.62
N SER A 69 16.71 20.01 12.43
CA SER A 69 17.25 21.31 12.07
C SER A 69 17.10 21.51 10.55
N PRO A 70 16.48 22.60 10.08
CA PRO A 70 16.35 22.83 8.65
C PRO A 70 17.69 23.16 8.01
N HIS A 71 17.95 22.60 6.82
CA HIS A 71 19.19 22.81 6.06
C HIS A 71 18.92 23.40 4.68
N ILE A 72 19.70 24.40 4.26
CA ILE A 72 19.67 24.93 2.89
C ILE A 72 20.64 24.10 2.04
N ILE A 73 20.10 23.22 1.20
CA ILE A 73 20.87 22.29 0.35
C ILE A 73 21.41 22.99 -0.88
N ARG A 74 20.56 23.75 -1.58
CA ARG A 74 20.93 24.56 -2.75
C ARG A 74 20.32 25.95 -2.63
N TRP A 75 21.02 26.96 -3.14
CA TRP A 75 20.62 28.36 -3.09
C TRP A 75 21.01 29.06 -4.39
N ASN A 76 20.05 29.69 -5.07
CA ASN A 76 20.29 30.55 -6.21
C ASN A 76 19.87 31.99 -5.87
N ALA A 77 20.86 32.84 -5.59
CA ALA A 77 20.61 34.23 -5.19
C ALA A 77 19.98 35.08 -6.31
N ARG A 78 20.27 34.75 -7.58
CA ARG A 78 19.79 35.52 -8.74
C ARG A 78 18.32 35.26 -9.00
N GLU A 79 17.90 34.00 -8.92
CA GLU A 79 16.52 33.59 -9.11
C GLU A 79 15.69 33.66 -7.84
N LYS A 80 16.36 33.88 -6.69
CA LYS A 80 15.76 33.79 -5.35
C LYS A 80 14.98 32.50 -5.17
N THR A 81 15.64 31.40 -5.51
CA THR A 81 15.13 30.03 -5.35
C THR A 81 16.07 29.21 -4.48
N ALA A 82 15.53 28.22 -3.80
CA ALA A 82 16.28 27.35 -2.91
C ALA A 82 15.72 25.93 -2.90
N THR A 83 16.57 24.98 -2.51
CA THR A 83 16.15 23.67 -2.03
C THR A 83 16.52 23.58 -0.56
N ILE A 84 15.52 23.34 0.28
CA ILE A 84 15.70 23.18 1.73
C ILE A 84 15.30 21.78 2.15
N LEU A 85 16.03 21.22 3.10
CA LEU A 85 15.64 20.01 3.82
C LEU A 85 14.88 20.46 5.06
N LEU A 86 13.63 20.00 5.18
CA LEU A 86 12.82 20.12 6.38
C LEU A 86 12.58 18.71 6.91
N SER A 87 12.66 18.52 8.22
CA SER A 87 12.38 17.22 8.85
C SER A 87 11.68 17.38 10.20
N GLY A 88 10.94 16.35 10.57
CA GLY A 88 10.25 16.25 11.84
C GLY A 88 9.35 15.02 11.89
N HIS A 89 9.11 14.52 13.09
CA HIS A 89 8.26 13.36 13.33
C HIS A 89 7.31 13.59 14.51
N ALA A 90 6.23 12.83 14.54
CA ALA A 90 5.39 12.68 15.74
C ALA A 90 5.92 11.50 16.53
N GLU A 91 6.03 11.65 17.85
CA GLU A 91 6.38 10.54 18.75
C GLU A 91 5.21 9.55 18.76
N LEU A 92 5.52 8.29 18.46
CA LEU A 92 4.57 7.19 18.41
C LEU A 92 5.12 6.01 19.22
N ASP A 93 4.32 4.97 19.40
CA ASP A 93 4.70 3.83 20.23
C ASP A 93 5.90 3.02 19.67
N ASP A 94 6.24 3.22 18.40
CA ASP A 94 7.33 2.50 17.72
C ASP A 94 8.00 3.31 16.59
N SER A 95 9.30 3.07 16.40
CA SER A 95 10.15 3.83 15.48
C SER A 95 9.79 3.64 14.00
N GLY A 96 9.19 2.50 13.64
CA GLY A 96 8.70 2.25 12.28
C GLY A 96 7.52 3.16 11.91
N ASN A 97 6.56 3.28 12.84
CA ASN A 97 5.42 4.18 12.70
C ASN A 97 5.85 5.66 12.75
N GLU A 98 6.79 6.02 13.63
CA GLU A 98 7.41 7.36 13.65
C GLU A 98 8.02 7.71 12.29
N THR A 99 8.80 6.79 11.71
CA THR A 99 9.41 6.97 10.38
C THR A 99 8.35 7.14 9.30
N SER A 100 7.33 6.27 9.29
CA SER A 100 6.22 6.33 8.34
C SER A 100 5.44 7.65 8.43
N ALA A 101 5.25 8.18 9.64
CA ALA A 101 4.60 9.46 9.87
C ALA A 101 5.52 10.63 9.45
N SER A 102 6.79 10.57 9.81
CA SER A 102 7.82 11.56 9.48
C SER A 102 7.90 11.80 7.98
N LEU A 103 7.96 10.73 7.17
CA LEU A 103 8.13 10.83 5.72
C LEU A 103 6.92 11.43 4.99
N ARG A 104 5.86 11.83 5.70
CA ARG A 104 4.78 12.67 5.15
C ARG A 104 5.17 14.15 5.06
N TYR A 105 6.13 14.58 5.89
CA TYR A 105 6.63 15.96 5.98
C TYR A 105 8.13 16.04 5.63
N SER A 106 8.94 15.17 6.24
CA SER A 106 10.38 15.14 6.10
C SER A 106 10.80 14.94 4.65
N GLY A 107 11.62 15.84 4.12
CA GLY A 107 12.06 15.77 2.73
C GLY A 107 12.74 17.02 2.21
N LEU A 108 13.02 17.00 0.91
CA LEU A 108 13.50 18.17 0.17
C LEU A 108 12.34 18.98 -0.37
N HIS A 109 12.41 20.30 -0.17
CA HIS A 109 11.39 21.25 -0.56
C HIS A 109 12.02 22.36 -1.38
N SER A 110 11.41 22.65 -2.54
CA SER A 110 11.72 23.84 -3.31
C SER A 110 11.06 25.06 -2.65
N ALA A 111 11.79 26.16 -2.56
CA ALA A 111 11.31 27.42 -2.02
C ALA A 111 11.66 28.58 -2.96
N ARG A 112 10.78 29.58 -3.03
CA ARG A 112 10.96 30.79 -3.84
C ARG A 112 10.61 32.04 -3.06
N TRP A 113 11.34 33.12 -3.31
CA TRP A 113 10.99 34.45 -2.81
C TRP A 113 9.83 35.05 -3.59
N THR A 114 8.85 35.58 -2.87
CA THR A 114 7.69 36.30 -3.40
C THR A 114 7.64 37.72 -2.84
N GLU A 115 6.68 38.54 -3.26
CA GLU A 115 6.44 39.87 -2.68
C GLU A 115 6.14 39.80 -1.16
N MET A 116 5.63 38.67 -0.69
CA MET A 116 5.30 38.41 0.72
C MET A 116 6.42 37.66 1.47
N GLY A 117 7.59 37.47 0.86
CA GLY A 117 8.71 36.70 1.42
C GLY A 117 8.82 35.27 0.88
N TRP A 118 9.58 34.42 1.57
CA TRP A 118 9.80 33.02 1.20
C TRP A 118 8.51 32.20 1.25
N LYS A 119 8.36 31.29 0.28
CA LYS A 119 7.27 30.32 0.22
C LYS A 119 7.78 28.97 -0.27
N ILE A 120 7.31 27.88 0.34
CA ILE A 120 7.46 26.52 -0.20
C ILE A 120 6.61 26.36 -1.47
N GLU A 121 7.24 25.91 -2.56
CA GLU A 121 6.53 25.66 -3.83
C GLU A 121 6.07 24.21 -3.95
N ALA A 122 7.00 23.27 -3.75
CA ALA A 122 6.73 21.85 -3.89
C ALA A 122 7.77 21.02 -3.13
N ARG A 123 7.33 19.85 -2.66
CA ARG A 123 8.20 18.79 -2.16
C ARG A 123 8.75 17.98 -3.34
N THR A 124 10.05 17.69 -3.37
CA THR A 124 10.64 16.78 -4.34
C THR A 124 10.18 15.34 -4.03
N PRO A 125 9.52 14.63 -4.98
CA PRO A 125 9.07 13.28 -4.73
C PRO A 125 10.25 12.28 -4.79
N PHE A 126 10.16 11.16 -4.08
CA PHE A 126 11.17 10.09 -4.14
C PHE A 126 11.34 9.51 -5.56
N SER A 127 10.27 9.53 -6.37
CA SER A 127 10.27 9.01 -7.75
C SER A 127 11.21 9.72 -8.72
N VAL A 128 11.82 10.86 -8.33
CA VAL A 128 12.91 11.46 -9.11
C VAL A 128 14.18 10.60 -9.09
N ASN A 129 14.30 9.69 -8.11
CA ASN A 129 15.38 8.72 -8.00
C ASN A 129 14.84 7.32 -8.27
N ARG A 130 15.73 6.39 -8.65
CA ARG A 130 15.40 4.98 -8.84
C ARG A 130 16.44 4.08 -8.19
N ILE A 131 16.00 3.05 -7.48
CA ILE A 131 16.87 1.94 -7.03
C ILE A 131 16.67 0.79 -8.03
N ARG A 132 17.73 0.24 -8.59
CA ARG A 132 17.65 -0.86 -9.58
C ARG A 132 17.95 -2.21 -8.96
N THR A 133 19.03 -2.27 -8.20
CA THR A 133 19.45 -3.47 -7.47
C THR A 133 19.75 -3.08 -6.04
N HIS A 134 19.46 -3.97 -5.09
CA HIS A 134 19.68 -3.74 -3.68
C HIS A 134 20.25 -4.99 -3.02
N ARG A 135 21.52 -4.93 -2.63
CA ARG A 135 22.18 -5.98 -1.87
C ARG A 135 22.30 -5.59 -0.42
N ILE A 136 21.90 -6.45 0.50
CA ILE A 136 21.90 -6.17 1.94
C ILE A 136 22.71 -7.25 2.65
N ALA A 137 23.73 -6.85 3.40
CA ALA A 137 24.46 -7.72 4.32
C ALA A 137 24.12 -7.34 5.76
N VAL A 138 23.53 -8.26 6.52
CA VAL A 138 23.06 -8.04 7.89
C VAL A 138 23.86 -8.90 8.86
N GLN A 139 24.31 -8.29 9.95
CA GLN A 139 24.72 -8.98 11.18
C GLN A 139 23.62 -8.78 12.23
N LEU A 140 23.00 -9.88 12.65
CA LEU A 140 21.93 -9.89 13.64
C LEU A 140 22.45 -10.46 14.97
N ASP A 141 22.29 -9.68 16.04
CA ASP A 141 22.40 -10.16 17.41
C ASP A 141 21.21 -9.61 18.20
N PRO A 142 20.21 -10.44 18.56
CA PRO A 142 19.02 -9.97 19.26
C PRO A 142 19.27 -9.18 20.56
N SER A 143 20.44 -9.37 21.20
CA SER A 143 20.80 -8.65 22.42
C SER A 143 21.36 -7.24 22.16
N VAL A 144 21.80 -6.96 20.93
CA VAL A 144 22.43 -5.69 20.51
C VAL A 144 21.57 -4.94 19.50
N GLY A 145 20.95 -5.66 18.56
CA GLY A 145 20.17 -5.13 17.45
C GLY A 145 20.63 -5.71 16.11
N LEU A 146 20.64 -4.90 15.07
CA LEU A 146 21.20 -5.27 13.77
C LEU A 146 22.20 -4.23 13.29
N SER A 147 23.21 -4.70 12.55
CA SER A 147 24.08 -3.86 11.73
C SER A 147 23.93 -4.30 10.29
N ALA A 148 23.86 -3.34 9.38
CA ALA A 148 23.63 -3.60 7.97
C ALA A 148 24.56 -2.78 7.08
N VAL A 149 24.89 -3.38 5.93
CA VAL A 149 25.53 -2.71 4.81
C VAL A 149 24.67 -2.95 3.60
N ASP A 150 24.16 -1.86 3.05
CA ASP A 150 23.34 -1.84 1.86
C ASP A 150 24.20 -1.37 0.70
N GLU A 151 24.21 -2.12 -0.39
CA GLU A 151 24.80 -1.74 -1.68
C GLU A 151 23.70 -1.63 -2.72
N MET A 152 23.49 -0.42 -3.23
CA MET A 152 22.43 -0.09 -4.18
C MET A 152 23.01 0.40 -5.50
N GLU A 153 22.40 0.00 -6.61
CA GLU A 153 22.56 0.69 -7.89
C GLU A 153 21.45 1.72 -8.05
N VAL A 154 21.81 3.00 -7.99
CA VAL A 154 20.87 4.12 -7.94
C VAL A 154 20.98 4.94 -9.21
N THR A 155 19.84 5.35 -9.77
CA THR A 155 19.77 6.43 -10.77
C THR A 155 19.24 7.68 -10.08
N VAL A 156 20.08 8.71 -9.99
CA VAL A 156 19.73 10.03 -9.45
C VAL A 156 19.23 10.90 -10.60
N GLY A 157 17.96 11.29 -10.58
CA GLY A 157 17.34 12.04 -11.68
C GLY A 157 17.44 13.57 -11.56
N THR A 158 17.85 14.06 -10.40
CA THR A 158 17.92 15.48 -10.04
C THR A 158 19.36 15.90 -9.67
N ASP A 159 19.65 17.20 -9.70
CA ASP A 159 20.90 17.78 -9.17
C ASP A 159 20.86 18.02 -7.65
N GLN A 160 19.72 17.69 -7.03
CA GLN A 160 19.47 17.80 -5.60
C GLN A 160 20.03 16.62 -4.78
N GLY A 161 20.61 15.60 -5.40
CA GLY A 161 21.17 14.44 -4.69
C GLY A 161 20.22 13.25 -4.55
N PHE A 162 20.71 12.23 -3.85
CA PHE A 162 19.99 10.99 -3.54
C PHE A 162 19.40 11.07 -2.13
N PHE A 163 18.20 10.53 -1.93
CA PHE A 163 17.56 10.52 -0.62
C PHE A 163 16.62 9.33 -0.47
N PHE A 164 16.48 8.83 0.76
CA PHE A 164 15.73 7.63 1.12
C PHE A 164 15.17 7.73 2.54
N GLY A 165 14.15 6.91 2.84
CA GLY A 165 13.68 6.69 4.19
C GLY A 165 14.49 5.59 4.88
N LEU A 166 14.76 5.77 6.18
CA LEU A 166 15.37 4.77 7.06
C LEU A 166 14.81 4.97 8.47
N ASN A 167 14.73 3.92 9.28
CA ASN A 167 14.16 3.95 10.62
C ASN A 167 14.72 5.11 11.49
N THR A 168 13.87 5.84 12.22
CA THR A 168 14.25 6.95 13.11
C THR A 168 15.26 6.54 14.18
N GLY A 169 15.25 5.29 14.61
CA GLY A 169 16.20 4.68 15.54
C GLY A 169 17.51 4.18 14.91
N ALA A 170 17.69 4.32 13.59
CA ALA A 170 18.94 3.98 12.92
C ALA A 170 20.05 5.00 13.20
N VAL A 171 21.28 4.53 13.13
CA VAL A 171 22.48 5.38 13.13
C VAL A 171 23.30 5.03 11.89
N ILE A 172 23.44 5.98 10.98
CA ILE A 172 24.25 5.82 9.76
C ILE A 172 25.72 6.09 10.11
N ASP A 173 26.55 5.07 9.93
CA ASP A 173 27.99 5.12 10.21
C ASP A 173 28.77 5.69 9.02
N ALA A 174 28.38 5.30 7.79
CA ALA A 174 29.05 5.74 6.58
C ALA A 174 28.12 5.69 5.35
N VAL A 175 28.36 6.59 4.41
CA VAL A 175 27.78 6.55 3.06
C VAL A 175 28.89 6.69 2.04
N THR A 176 28.88 5.85 1.01
CA THR A 176 29.80 5.97 -0.13
C THR A 176 29.06 6.03 -1.45
N ILE A 177 29.63 6.76 -2.40
CA ILE A 177 29.21 6.81 -3.81
C ILE A 177 30.40 6.41 -4.66
N ASP A 178 30.22 5.37 -5.48
CA ASP A 178 31.25 4.83 -6.37
C ASP A 178 32.57 4.52 -5.62
N GLY A 179 32.43 4.01 -4.39
CA GLY A 179 33.53 3.66 -3.49
C GLY A 179 34.17 4.84 -2.74
N ARG A 180 33.66 6.06 -2.87
CA ARG A 180 34.17 7.25 -2.17
C ARG A 180 33.22 7.69 -1.07
N SER A 181 33.75 7.96 0.12
CA SER A 181 32.98 8.54 1.22
C SER A 181 32.42 9.91 0.83
N VAL A 182 31.15 10.15 1.14
CA VAL A 182 30.45 11.40 0.84
C VAL A 182 29.74 11.96 2.07
N PRO A 183 29.58 13.28 2.18
CA PRO A 183 28.72 13.88 3.20
C PRO A 183 27.27 13.44 3.02
N PHE A 184 26.59 13.26 4.15
CA PHE A 184 25.16 12.98 4.19
C PHE A 184 24.52 13.71 5.38
N LEU A 185 23.20 13.88 5.31
CA LEU A 185 22.36 14.33 6.42
C LEU A 185 21.36 13.22 6.72
N PHE A 186 21.15 12.93 8.00
CA PHE A 186 20.13 11.98 8.44
C PHE A 186 19.41 12.54 9.66
N GLN A 187 18.13 12.82 9.53
CA GLN A 187 17.29 13.38 10.59
C GLN A 187 15.86 12.87 10.45
N ASP A 188 15.24 12.48 11.57
CA ASP A 188 13.84 12.06 11.65
C ASP A 188 13.47 10.98 10.63
N GLY A 189 14.37 10.03 10.36
CA GLY A 189 14.13 8.94 9.43
C GLY A 189 14.21 9.30 7.94
N PHE A 190 14.65 10.52 7.60
CA PHE A 190 14.97 10.94 6.24
C PHE A 190 16.47 11.11 6.06
N ALA A 191 17.04 10.42 5.07
CA ALA A 191 18.46 10.53 4.70
C ALA A 191 18.61 11.27 3.38
N TRP A 192 19.55 12.20 3.32
CA TRP A 192 19.98 12.90 2.10
C TRP A 192 21.48 12.75 1.89
N VAL A 193 21.87 12.49 0.65
CA VAL A 193 23.26 12.27 0.22
C VAL A 193 23.55 13.18 -0.97
N ASP A 194 24.66 13.93 -0.90
CA ASP A 194 25.10 14.77 -2.01
C ASP A 194 25.64 13.89 -3.15
N ALA A 195 24.77 13.63 -4.13
CA ALA A 195 25.04 12.79 -5.28
C ALA A 195 24.81 13.57 -6.57
N PRO A 196 25.72 13.51 -7.56
CA PRO A 196 25.46 14.10 -8.86
C PRO A 196 24.34 13.35 -9.59
N LYS A 197 23.74 14.01 -10.58
CA LYS A 197 22.79 13.36 -11.49
C LYS A 197 23.50 12.27 -12.29
N GLY A 198 22.93 11.08 -12.35
CA GLY A 198 23.53 9.95 -13.05
C GLY A 198 23.26 8.61 -12.39
N SER A 199 23.95 7.57 -12.85
CA SER A 199 23.91 6.24 -12.25
C SER A 199 25.11 6.03 -11.35
N HIS A 200 24.86 5.56 -10.14
CA HIS A 200 25.85 5.45 -9.07
C HIS A 200 25.70 4.14 -8.32
N ARG A 201 26.82 3.62 -7.81
CA ARG A 201 26.82 2.61 -6.76
C ARG A 201 26.84 3.32 -5.42
N VAL A 202 25.76 3.21 -4.66
CA VAL A 202 25.63 3.80 -3.33
C VAL A 202 25.79 2.70 -2.30
N SER A 203 26.61 2.91 -1.28
CA SER A 203 26.64 2.04 -0.11
C SER A 203 26.32 2.80 1.17
N VAL A 204 25.48 2.22 2.02
CA VAL A 204 25.06 2.79 3.31
C VAL A 204 25.36 1.77 4.39
N GLN A 205 26.18 2.14 5.37
CA GLN A 205 26.45 1.33 6.56
C GLN A 205 25.76 1.95 7.76
N TYR A 206 25.02 1.14 8.52
CA TYR A 206 24.26 1.62 9.67
C TYR A 206 23.98 0.51 10.67
N HIS A 207 23.50 0.90 11.85
CA HIS A 207 22.99 -0.01 12.85
C HIS A 207 21.69 0.49 13.46
N ILE A 208 20.83 -0.44 13.88
CA ILE A 208 19.56 -0.18 14.55
C ILE A 208 19.59 -0.92 15.89
N LYS A 209 19.28 -0.19 16.97
CA LYS A 209 19.28 -0.74 18.33
C LYS A 209 18.06 -1.64 18.58
N VAL A 210 18.15 -2.45 19.64
CA VAL A 210 17.07 -3.33 20.09
C VAL A 210 15.79 -2.54 20.39
N GLU A 211 14.69 -2.95 19.75
CA GLU A 211 13.33 -2.54 20.09
C GLU A 211 12.58 -3.73 20.72
N ARG A 212 12.27 -3.65 22.02
CA ARG A 212 11.69 -4.79 22.77
C ARG A 212 10.16 -4.77 22.83
N THR A 213 9.55 -3.62 22.57
CA THR A 213 8.10 -3.48 22.60
C THR A 213 7.56 -3.66 21.18
N PRO A 214 6.70 -4.68 20.92
CA PRO A 214 6.15 -4.86 19.60
C PRO A 214 5.12 -3.77 19.29
N GLY A 215 5.45 -2.91 18.32
CA GLY A 215 4.49 -2.03 17.66
C GLY A 215 3.73 -2.76 16.54
N GLY A 216 2.50 -2.35 16.26
CA GLY A 216 1.64 -3.00 15.28
C GLY A 216 2.21 -3.09 13.86
N ASN A 217 3.18 -2.23 13.50
CA ASN A 217 3.93 -2.22 12.24
C ASN A 217 5.46 -2.25 12.44
N SER A 218 5.91 -2.54 13.67
CA SER A 218 7.31 -2.41 14.05
C SER A 218 8.09 -3.72 13.90
N ALA A 219 9.36 -3.67 14.31
CA ALA A 219 10.13 -4.82 14.69
C ALA A 219 9.97 -5.15 16.17
N MET A 220 10.34 -6.38 16.53
CA MET A 220 10.55 -6.79 17.90
C MET A 220 11.80 -7.66 17.98
N PHE A 221 12.67 -7.32 18.92
CA PHE A 221 13.93 -8.01 19.19
C PHE A 221 13.86 -8.66 20.59
N ALA A 222 13.31 -9.87 20.68
CA ALA A 222 13.49 -10.71 21.86
C ALA A 222 14.68 -11.65 21.67
N ASP A 223 15.27 -12.12 22.76
CA ASP A 223 16.52 -12.87 22.71
C ASP A 223 16.38 -14.19 21.94
N ALA A 224 15.23 -14.85 22.06
CA ALA A 224 14.92 -16.16 21.46
C ALA A 224 14.04 -16.09 20.20
N TYR A 225 13.39 -14.96 19.95
CA TYR A 225 12.52 -14.77 18.79
C TYR A 225 12.36 -13.30 18.44
N GLY A 226 12.00 -13.00 17.21
CA GLY A 226 11.78 -11.63 16.79
C GLY A 226 11.31 -11.54 15.34
N HIS A 227 10.89 -10.35 14.97
CA HIS A 227 10.47 -10.06 13.61
C HIS A 227 10.87 -8.64 13.25
N ILE A 228 11.19 -8.43 11.98
CA ILE A 228 11.58 -7.15 11.39
C ILE A 228 10.76 -7.03 10.11
N ARG A 229 9.79 -6.11 10.11
CA ARG A 229 8.87 -5.91 8.98
C ARG A 229 9.38 -4.84 8.04
N ASN A 230 8.99 -4.91 6.79
CA ASN A 230 9.23 -3.82 5.84
C ASN A 230 8.67 -2.46 6.31
N GLN A 231 7.54 -2.43 7.03
CA GLN A 231 6.99 -1.18 7.62
C GLN A 231 7.86 -0.61 8.75
N TYR A 232 8.87 -1.35 9.22
CA TYR A 232 9.83 -0.88 10.21
C TYR A 232 10.90 0.05 9.61
N TRP A 233 11.00 0.17 8.28
CA TRP A 233 12.02 0.98 7.62
C TRP A 233 13.47 0.60 7.97
N TRP A 234 13.73 -0.67 8.19
CA TRP A 234 15.04 -1.16 8.64
C TRP A 234 16.13 -1.15 7.56
N HIS A 235 15.76 -0.84 6.30
CA HIS A 235 16.69 -0.63 5.20
C HIS A 235 16.28 0.61 4.38
N PRO A 236 17.21 1.21 3.61
CA PRO A 236 16.90 2.29 2.68
C PRO A 236 15.82 1.88 1.67
N PHE A 237 14.72 2.64 1.58
CA PHE A 237 13.79 2.55 0.45
C PHE A 237 12.92 3.82 0.35
N PHE A 238 12.08 3.91 -0.68
CA PHE A 238 11.30 5.12 -1.01
C PHE A 238 9.87 5.14 -0.46
N GLY A 239 9.45 4.06 0.18
CA GLY A 239 8.07 3.85 0.61
C GLY A 239 7.28 2.93 -0.31
N PHE A 240 6.15 2.47 0.22
CA PHE A 240 5.25 1.57 -0.51
C PHE A 240 4.47 2.34 -1.59
N GLY A 241 4.56 1.91 -2.85
CA GLY A 241 3.82 2.55 -3.96
C GLY A 241 4.61 3.57 -4.77
N VAL A 242 5.93 3.62 -4.56
CA VAL A 242 6.85 4.30 -5.47
C VAL A 242 7.46 3.24 -6.36
N ASP A 243 6.98 3.10 -7.59
CA ASP A 243 7.43 2.06 -8.53
C ASP A 243 8.93 2.20 -8.85
N GLU A 244 9.49 3.41 -8.80
CA GLU A 244 10.93 3.64 -8.93
C GLU A 244 11.76 3.12 -7.74
N GLY A 245 11.11 2.78 -6.63
CA GLY A 245 11.73 2.11 -5.49
C GLY A 245 11.81 0.59 -5.62
N LEU A 246 11.17 -0.01 -6.63
CA LEU A 246 11.23 -1.46 -6.84
C LEU A 246 12.62 -1.87 -7.36
N ALA A 247 13.26 -2.82 -6.68
CA ALA A 247 14.61 -3.27 -7.01
C ALA A 247 14.75 -4.79 -6.98
N ASP A 248 15.75 -5.31 -7.69
CA ASP A 248 16.18 -6.71 -7.54
C ASP A 248 16.94 -6.86 -6.22
N PHE A 249 16.42 -7.67 -5.29
CA PHE A 249 16.99 -7.84 -3.96
C PHE A 249 17.89 -9.07 -3.84
N GLN A 250 19.02 -8.90 -3.16
CA GLN A 250 19.79 -10.00 -2.60
C GLN A 250 20.14 -9.67 -1.15
N ILE A 251 19.81 -10.57 -0.22
CA ILE A 251 20.07 -10.39 1.21
C ILE A 251 20.91 -11.53 1.75
N SER A 252 21.83 -11.21 2.66
CA SER A 252 22.61 -12.16 3.44
C SER A 252 22.54 -11.80 4.91
N ILE A 253 21.92 -12.62 5.74
CA ILE A 253 21.79 -12.44 7.19
C ILE A 253 22.71 -13.43 7.90
N ARG A 254 23.61 -12.91 8.74
CA ARG A 254 24.43 -13.70 9.67
C ARG A 254 23.88 -13.56 11.08
N ALA A 255 23.72 -14.69 11.76
CA ALA A 255 23.18 -14.75 13.11
C ALA A 255 23.78 -15.93 13.90
N PRO A 256 23.65 -15.95 15.24
CA PRO A 256 23.99 -17.12 16.05
C PRO A 256 23.27 -18.39 15.56
N GLU A 257 23.97 -19.53 15.51
CA GLU A 257 23.43 -20.81 15.01
C GLU A 257 22.08 -21.23 15.64
N ARG A 258 21.89 -20.90 16.93
CA ARG A 258 20.69 -21.21 17.71
C ARG A 258 19.40 -20.68 17.06
N LEU A 259 19.48 -19.52 16.38
CA LEU A 259 18.37 -18.85 15.73
C LEU A 259 18.09 -19.50 14.37
N LYS A 260 16.84 -19.82 14.09
CA LYS A 260 16.35 -20.15 12.75
C LYS A 260 15.82 -18.87 12.14
N LEU A 261 16.02 -18.67 10.84
CA LEU A 261 15.73 -17.42 10.14
C LEU A 261 14.79 -17.68 8.97
N ALA A 262 13.80 -16.80 8.81
CA ALA A 262 12.90 -16.78 7.67
C ALA A 262 12.87 -15.37 7.08
N VAL A 263 13.20 -15.25 5.80
CA VAL A 263 13.05 -14.04 5.00
C VAL A 263 11.79 -14.22 4.16
N ASP A 264 11.09 -13.14 3.84
CA ASP A 264 9.90 -13.17 2.99
C ASP A 264 10.18 -13.43 1.49
N LEU A 265 11.36 -13.97 1.19
CA LEU A 265 11.89 -14.28 -0.14
C LEU A 265 12.38 -15.74 -0.19
N PRO A 266 12.53 -16.32 -1.41
CA PRO A 266 13.26 -17.55 -1.61
C PRO A 266 14.65 -17.50 -0.97
N GLN A 267 14.94 -18.44 -0.09
CA GLN A 267 16.16 -18.46 0.71
C GLN A 267 16.87 -19.81 0.74
N THR A 268 18.17 -19.75 0.99
CA THR A 268 19.02 -20.87 1.40
C THR A 268 19.58 -20.61 2.78
N ASP A 269 19.80 -21.67 3.54
CA ASP A 269 20.28 -21.61 4.93
C ASP A 269 21.49 -22.53 5.10
N ALA A 270 22.55 -22.01 5.73
CA ALA A 270 23.76 -22.76 6.04
C ALA A 270 24.27 -22.42 7.44
N VAL A 271 24.82 -23.42 8.13
CA VAL A 271 25.53 -23.23 9.40
C VAL A 271 26.98 -23.65 9.20
N VAL A 272 27.89 -22.73 9.51
CA VAL A 272 29.35 -22.96 9.44
C VAL A 272 29.96 -22.37 10.71
N GLU A 273 30.76 -23.18 11.41
CA GLU A 273 31.53 -22.74 12.60
C GLU A 273 30.68 -22.03 13.68
N GLY A 274 29.47 -22.51 13.96
CA GLY A 274 28.60 -21.94 15.00
C GLY A 274 27.84 -20.68 14.59
N GLN A 275 27.92 -20.27 13.32
CA GLN A 275 27.20 -19.14 12.77
C GLN A 275 26.24 -19.59 11.66
N ARG A 276 24.98 -19.16 11.75
CA ARG A 276 24.00 -19.33 10.68
C ARG A 276 24.13 -18.20 9.67
N THR A 277 24.08 -18.53 8.38
CA THR A 277 23.97 -17.59 7.28
C THR A 277 22.77 -17.95 6.43
N VAL A 278 21.80 -17.03 6.32
CA VAL A 278 20.69 -17.13 5.37
C VAL A 278 20.94 -16.18 4.22
N VAL A 279 20.88 -16.71 2.99
CA VAL A 279 20.96 -15.91 1.77
C VAL A 279 19.62 -16.01 1.06
N ALA A 280 19.00 -14.88 0.74
CA ALA A 280 17.74 -14.83 0.03
C ALA A 280 17.81 -13.89 -1.18
N ARG A 281 16.97 -14.14 -2.18
CA ARG A 281 16.92 -13.37 -3.42
C ARG A 281 15.47 -13.17 -3.83
N SER A 282 15.13 -11.96 -4.28
CA SER A 282 13.81 -11.75 -4.86
C SER A 282 13.73 -12.45 -6.21
N SER A 283 12.57 -13.02 -6.50
CA SER A 283 12.23 -13.58 -7.81
C SER A 283 11.81 -12.49 -8.81
N GLU A 284 11.58 -11.27 -8.31
CA GLU A 284 11.12 -10.11 -9.04
C GLU A 284 11.52 -8.80 -8.33
N PRO A 285 11.42 -7.64 -8.99
CA PRO A 285 11.60 -6.35 -8.34
C PRO A 285 10.55 -6.11 -7.25
N ILE A 286 11.00 -5.80 -6.03
CA ILE A 286 10.15 -5.54 -4.85
C ILE A 286 10.55 -4.24 -4.18
N ALA A 287 9.70 -3.68 -3.31
CA ALA A 287 10.00 -2.40 -2.64
C ALA A 287 10.83 -2.57 -1.37
N ALA A 288 10.59 -3.65 -0.62
CA ALA A 288 11.15 -3.85 0.70
C ALA A 288 11.06 -5.31 1.15
N VAL A 289 11.88 -5.66 2.15
CA VAL A 289 12.04 -7.03 2.66
C VAL A 289 11.65 -7.11 4.13
N SER A 290 11.05 -8.23 4.53
CA SER A 290 10.80 -8.58 5.94
C SER A 290 11.54 -9.87 6.30
N PHE A 291 11.93 -10.00 7.57
CA PHE A 291 12.44 -11.27 8.09
C PHE A 291 12.05 -11.48 9.55
N ALA A 292 12.10 -12.73 9.99
CA ALA A 292 11.87 -13.11 11.37
C ALA A 292 12.83 -14.22 11.79
N TYR A 293 12.99 -14.37 13.09
CA TYR A 293 13.84 -15.40 13.68
C TYR A 293 13.19 -16.03 14.90
N ASP A 294 13.54 -17.28 15.15
CA ASP A 294 13.09 -18.02 16.31
C ASP A 294 14.02 -19.20 16.62
N GLU A 295 14.33 -19.42 17.89
CA GLU A 295 15.06 -20.60 18.36
C GLU A 295 14.21 -21.87 18.39
N ALA A 296 12.91 -21.74 18.60
CA ALA A 296 12.02 -22.87 18.85
C ALA A 296 11.35 -23.41 17.57
N TRP A 297 11.56 -22.74 16.42
CA TRP A 297 11.02 -23.23 15.15
C TRP A 297 11.60 -24.59 14.76
N ALA A 298 10.74 -25.39 14.16
CA ALA A 298 11.08 -26.61 13.44
C ALA A 298 10.61 -26.44 11.98
N PRO A 299 11.43 -25.81 11.11
CA PRO A 299 11.03 -25.53 9.73
C PRO A 299 10.70 -26.81 8.96
N VAL A 300 9.61 -26.78 8.17
CA VAL A 300 9.17 -27.89 7.32
C VAL A 300 8.84 -27.38 5.94
N ASP A 301 9.40 -28.01 4.92
CA ASP A 301 8.97 -27.82 3.53
C ASP A 301 7.94 -28.89 3.14
N ALA A 302 6.85 -28.44 2.54
CA ALA A 302 5.80 -29.27 1.96
C ALA A 302 5.44 -28.76 0.56
N ARG A 303 4.51 -29.43 -0.12
CA ARG A 303 4.04 -29.04 -1.46
C ARG A 303 2.53 -29.12 -1.57
N PHE A 304 1.96 -28.22 -2.36
CA PHE A 304 0.59 -28.29 -2.86
C PHE A 304 0.61 -27.87 -4.34
N GLY A 305 -0.03 -28.66 -5.20
CA GLY A 305 0.19 -28.52 -6.64
C GLY A 305 1.68 -28.47 -7.01
N GLU A 306 2.09 -27.43 -7.74
CA GLU A 306 3.49 -27.20 -8.10
C GLU A 306 4.23 -26.29 -7.11
N VAL A 307 3.54 -25.72 -6.12
CA VAL A 307 4.05 -24.71 -5.18
C VAL A 307 4.74 -25.36 -3.98
N THR A 308 5.86 -24.77 -3.57
CA THR A 308 6.54 -25.09 -2.31
C THR A 308 5.94 -24.28 -1.16
N LEU A 309 5.51 -24.96 -0.10
CA LEU A 309 5.07 -24.36 1.15
C LEU A 309 6.16 -24.56 2.21
N SER A 310 6.84 -23.49 2.61
CA SER A 310 7.79 -23.52 3.74
C SER A 310 7.14 -23.02 5.02
N VAL A 311 7.05 -23.85 6.05
CA VAL A 311 6.43 -23.50 7.34
C VAL A 311 7.52 -23.29 8.38
N PHE A 312 7.64 -22.06 8.88
CA PHE A 312 8.54 -21.66 9.96
C PHE A 312 7.72 -21.45 11.23
N ALA A 313 7.55 -22.51 12.00
CA ALA A 313 6.72 -22.50 13.20
C ALA A 313 7.26 -23.44 14.28
N THR A 314 6.85 -23.20 15.52
CA THR A 314 7.11 -24.04 16.68
C THR A 314 6.26 -25.31 16.63
N PRO A 315 6.69 -26.41 17.30
CA PRO A 315 5.94 -27.67 17.28
C PRO A 315 4.48 -27.58 17.78
N ASP A 316 4.17 -26.62 18.65
CA ASP A 316 2.84 -26.37 19.22
C ASP A 316 1.96 -25.47 18.35
N TYR A 317 2.49 -24.86 17.28
CA TYR A 317 1.74 -24.01 16.37
C TYR A 317 0.53 -24.72 15.76
N THR A 318 -0.57 -23.96 15.59
CA THR A 318 -1.76 -24.41 14.90
C THR A 318 -2.19 -23.34 13.88
N PRO A 319 -2.51 -23.72 12.63
CA PRO A 319 -2.74 -25.07 12.12
C PRO A 319 -1.44 -25.84 11.84
N LYS A 320 -1.52 -27.17 11.84
CA LYS A 320 -0.39 -28.04 11.47
C LYS A 320 -0.14 -28.01 9.96
N THR A 321 1.07 -28.38 9.55
CA THR A 321 1.51 -28.32 8.15
C THR A 321 0.61 -29.11 7.20
N ASP A 322 0.13 -30.28 7.62
CA ASP A 322 -0.83 -31.09 6.84
C ASP A 322 -2.18 -30.37 6.65
N GLN A 323 -2.66 -29.67 7.67
CA GLN A 323 -3.89 -28.86 7.58
C GLN A 323 -3.71 -27.67 6.63
N LEU A 324 -2.55 -27.01 6.66
CA LEU A 324 -2.18 -25.96 5.70
C LEU A 324 -2.14 -26.52 4.27
N VAL A 325 -1.45 -27.63 4.05
CA VAL A 325 -1.35 -28.29 2.73
C VAL A 325 -2.72 -28.69 2.20
N ALA A 326 -3.60 -29.22 3.06
CA ALA A 326 -4.95 -29.59 2.65
C ALA A 326 -5.77 -28.38 2.17
N ALA A 327 -5.77 -27.28 2.92
CA ALA A 327 -6.45 -26.05 2.53
C ALA A 327 -5.84 -25.43 1.25
N ALA A 328 -4.51 -25.37 1.16
CA ALA A 328 -3.82 -24.85 -0.01
C ALA A 328 -4.07 -25.67 -1.28
N ASN A 329 -4.14 -27.00 -1.19
CA ASN A 329 -4.48 -27.85 -2.34
C ASN A 329 -5.92 -27.59 -2.83
N GLU A 330 -6.88 -27.38 -1.94
CA GLU A 330 -8.25 -27.06 -2.36
C GLU A 330 -8.32 -25.73 -3.11
N THR A 331 -7.61 -24.71 -2.60
CA THR A 331 -7.47 -23.41 -3.27
C THR A 331 -6.77 -23.56 -4.62
N TRP A 332 -5.66 -24.30 -4.66
CA TRP A 332 -4.94 -24.61 -5.90
C TRP A 332 -5.83 -25.28 -6.93
N ASP A 333 -6.51 -26.38 -6.59
CA ASP A 333 -7.36 -27.11 -7.51
C ASP A 333 -8.45 -26.22 -8.12
N LEU A 334 -8.98 -25.29 -7.33
CA LEU A 334 -10.04 -24.38 -7.76
C LEU A 334 -9.49 -23.29 -8.68
N LEU A 335 -8.45 -22.57 -8.23
CA LEU A 335 -7.92 -21.42 -8.93
C LEU A 335 -7.09 -21.83 -10.14
N ALA A 336 -6.25 -22.87 -10.03
CA ALA A 336 -5.48 -23.39 -11.15
C ALA A 336 -6.39 -23.94 -12.26
N GLY A 337 -7.46 -24.65 -11.88
CA GLY A 337 -8.43 -25.19 -12.83
C GLY A 337 -9.17 -24.10 -13.62
N ARG A 338 -9.46 -22.94 -13.00
CA ARG A 338 -10.15 -21.83 -13.66
C ARG A 338 -9.20 -20.88 -14.37
N PHE A 339 -8.12 -20.49 -13.71
CA PHE A 339 -7.30 -19.34 -14.07
C PHE A 339 -5.88 -19.71 -14.51
N GLY A 340 -5.53 -21.00 -14.54
CA GLY A 340 -4.19 -21.48 -14.84
C GLY A 340 -3.28 -21.47 -13.61
N ALA A 341 -2.10 -22.07 -13.71
CA ALA A 341 -1.12 -22.10 -12.62
C ALA A 341 -0.70 -20.67 -12.23
N PRO A 342 -0.49 -20.40 -10.93
CA PRO A 342 0.02 -19.12 -10.49
C PRO A 342 1.46 -18.94 -10.99
N PRO A 343 1.89 -17.70 -11.27
CA PRO A 343 3.28 -17.44 -11.62
C PRO A 343 4.23 -17.66 -10.43
N LEU A 344 3.73 -17.57 -9.19
CA LEU A 344 4.49 -17.79 -7.96
C LEU A 344 4.50 -19.28 -7.60
N ASP A 345 5.69 -19.85 -7.41
CA ASP A 345 5.94 -21.27 -7.14
C ASP A 345 6.31 -21.56 -5.68
N ARG A 346 6.21 -20.54 -4.81
CA ARG A 346 6.52 -20.63 -3.39
C ARG A 346 5.62 -19.72 -2.56
N ILE A 347 5.30 -20.21 -1.36
CA ILE A 347 4.78 -19.42 -0.25
C ILE A 347 5.44 -19.89 1.05
N SER A 348 5.66 -18.98 2.00
CA SER A 348 6.12 -19.33 3.34
C SER A 348 5.08 -18.93 4.40
N VAL A 349 4.87 -19.76 5.42
CA VAL A 349 4.08 -19.41 6.61
C VAL A 349 5.06 -19.20 7.76
N ILE A 350 5.09 -17.98 8.31
CA ILE A 350 6.08 -17.55 9.30
C ILE A 350 5.36 -17.16 10.59
N GLN A 351 5.57 -17.92 11.66
CA GLN A 351 5.01 -17.64 12.98
C GLN A 351 5.78 -16.54 13.70
N ALA A 352 5.28 -15.31 13.71
CA ALA A 352 5.88 -14.21 14.44
C ALA A 352 5.45 -14.22 15.92
N ARG A 353 6.17 -14.95 16.78
CA ARG A 353 5.87 -15.03 18.23
C ARG A 353 5.88 -13.68 18.95
N GLY A 354 6.61 -12.70 18.41
CA GLY A 354 6.63 -11.33 18.93
C GLY A 354 5.36 -10.53 18.70
N ARG A 355 4.39 -11.07 17.97
CA ARG A 355 3.12 -10.41 17.70
C ARG A 355 2.03 -10.96 18.62
N ASN A 356 1.43 -10.06 19.39
CA ASN A 356 0.30 -10.39 20.25
C ASN A 356 -0.92 -10.81 19.40
N GLY A 357 -1.65 -11.82 19.86
CA GLY A 357 -2.91 -12.28 19.27
C GLY A 357 -2.81 -13.54 18.42
N THR A 358 -3.94 -13.92 17.83
CA THR A 358 -4.10 -15.03 16.89
C THR A 358 -4.45 -14.48 15.51
N GLY A 359 -4.15 -15.23 14.45
CA GLY A 359 -4.60 -14.94 13.09
C GLY A 359 -3.52 -14.89 12.03
N TRP A 360 -4.01 -14.62 10.82
CA TRP A 360 -3.27 -14.35 9.59
C TRP A 360 -3.13 -12.85 9.47
N HIS A 361 -1.90 -12.34 9.51
CA HIS A 361 -1.71 -10.91 9.74
C HIS A 361 -1.42 -10.11 8.49
N PHE A 362 -0.54 -10.62 7.63
CA PHE A 362 -0.23 -9.98 6.36
C PHE A 362 0.55 -10.94 5.45
N PHE A 363 0.32 -10.77 4.16
CA PHE A 363 1.16 -11.28 3.09
C PHE A 363 2.22 -10.22 2.74
N SER A 364 3.50 -10.59 2.79
CA SER A 364 4.62 -9.76 2.32
C SER A 364 5.43 -10.58 1.34
N ASN A 365 5.58 -10.07 0.11
CA ASN A 365 6.29 -10.75 -0.96
C ASN A 365 5.80 -12.20 -1.14
N GLN A 366 6.58 -13.22 -0.77
CA GLN A 366 6.19 -14.63 -0.85
C GLN A 366 5.97 -15.28 0.53
N ALA A 367 5.71 -14.49 1.58
CA ALA A 367 5.51 -14.99 2.92
C ALA A 367 4.29 -14.40 3.63
N LEU A 368 3.55 -15.29 4.27
CA LEU A 368 2.46 -15.01 5.18
C LEU A 368 2.97 -15.01 6.62
N PHE A 369 2.86 -13.88 7.29
CA PHE A 369 3.20 -13.76 8.71
C PHE A 369 1.96 -13.98 9.58
N THR A 370 2.10 -14.79 10.63
CA THR A 370 1.01 -15.16 11.53
C THR A 370 1.33 -14.84 12.98
N GLY A 371 0.31 -14.78 13.83
CA GLY A 371 0.47 -14.52 15.26
C GLY A 371 1.13 -15.67 16.02
N ALA A 372 1.37 -15.46 17.31
CA ALA A 372 2.08 -16.42 18.16
C ALA A 372 1.42 -17.81 18.19
N ALA A 373 0.09 -17.91 18.17
CA ALA A 373 -0.63 -19.19 18.16
C ALA A 373 -1.14 -19.61 16.77
N GLY A 374 -0.79 -18.86 15.71
CA GLY A 374 -1.40 -18.99 14.39
C GLY A 374 -2.88 -18.60 14.38
N GLY A 375 -3.68 -19.16 13.49
CA GLY A 375 -5.10 -18.80 13.30
C GLY A 375 -5.94 -19.89 12.68
N VAL A 376 -7.26 -19.83 12.83
CA VAL A 376 -8.15 -20.77 12.12
C VAL A 376 -8.05 -20.53 10.60
N PRO A 377 -7.84 -21.57 9.77
CA PRO A 377 -7.79 -21.38 8.32
C PRO A 377 -9.08 -20.76 7.76
N SER A 378 -10.22 -21.16 8.31
CA SER A 378 -11.55 -20.66 7.96
C SER A 378 -12.48 -20.56 9.17
N ARG A 379 -13.52 -19.73 9.06
CA ARG A 379 -14.59 -19.51 10.04
C ARG A 379 -15.92 -19.40 9.29
N ILE A 380 -16.84 -20.33 9.52
CA ILE A 380 -18.12 -20.42 8.79
C ILE A 380 -19.34 -20.27 9.71
N ASN A 381 -19.26 -20.74 10.95
CA ASN A 381 -20.40 -20.75 11.88
C ASN A 381 -20.54 -19.47 12.71
N ASP A 382 -19.62 -18.52 12.52
CA ASP A 382 -19.59 -17.26 13.23
C ASP A 382 -19.37 -16.12 12.24
N PHE A 383 -19.88 -14.95 12.58
CA PHE A 383 -19.61 -13.73 11.83
C PHE A 383 -18.21 -13.17 12.17
N PRO A 384 -17.42 -12.70 11.18
CA PRO A 384 -17.64 -12.79 9.73
C PRO A 384 -17.27 -14.18 9.16
N VAL A 385 -17.95 -14.59 8.07
CA VAL A 385 -17.65 -15.82 7.32
C VAL A 385 -16.37 -15.60 6.52
N ARG A 386 -15.32 -16.40 6.75
CA ARG A 386 -13.98 -16.19 6.16
C ARG A 386 -13.27 -17.50 5.85
N ALA A 387 -12.43 -17.49 4.83
CA ALA A 387 -11.44 -18.52 4.53
C ALA A 387 -10.06 -17.83 4.45
N PHE A 388 -9.61 -17.33 5.60
CA PHE A 388 -8.43 -16.47 5.70
C PHE A 388 -7.18 -17.06 5.07
N PHE A 389 -6.84 -18.32 5.37
CA PHE A 389 -5.63 -18.89 4.78
C PHE A 389 -5.73 -19.03 3.26
N ASP A 390 -6.91 -19.40 2.76
CA ASP A 390 -7.19 -19.52 1.34
C ASP A 390 -7.12 -18.16 0.60
N HIS A 391 -7.53 -17.06 1.27
CA HIS A 391 -7.31 -15.69 0.81
C HIS A 391 -5.82 -15.39 0.62
N GLU A 392 -4.99 -15.73 1.61
CA GLU A 392 -3.54 -15.48 1.54
C GLU A 392 -2.87 -16.32 0.45
N VAL A 393 -3.32 -17.57 0.25
CA VAL A 393 -2.85 -18.42 -0.86
C VAL A 393 -3.27 -17.85 -2.22
N ALA A 394 -4.43 -17.20 -2.33
CA ALA A 394 -4.90 -16.61 -3.58
C ALA A 394 -4.02 -15.47 -4.10
N HIS A 395 -3.24 -14.81 -3.24
CA HIS A 395 -2.23 -13.83 -3.67
C HIS A 395 -1.18 -14.41 -4.61
N LEU A 396 -1.00 -15.74 -4.67
CA LEU A 396 -0.06 -16.36 -5.60
C LEU A 396 -0.40 -16.10 -7.09
N TRP A 397 -1.66 -15.79 -7.41
CA TRP A 397 -2.13 -15.58 -8.78
C TRP A 397 -1.92 -14.17 -9.32
N THR A 398 -1.82 -13.16 -8.46
CA THR A 398 -1.75 -11.76 -8.92
C THR A 398 -0.52 -11.05 -8.38
N ARG A 399 0.10 -10.22 -9.23
CA ARG A 399 1.27 -9.39 -8.86
C ARG A 399 1.10 -7.97 -9.36
N PRO A 400 0.08 -7.25 -8.90
CA PRO A 400 -0.38 -6.08 -9.62
C PRO A 400 0.51 -4.86 -9.39
N SER A 401 0.59 -4.00 -10.41
CA SER A 401 1.33 -2.73 -10.37
C SER A 401 0.41 -1.53 -10.62
N GLY A 402 0.94 -0.33 -10.37
CA GLY A 402 0.24 0.93 -10.61
C GLY A 402 -0.89 1.22 -9.61
N ALA A 403 -1.74 2.18 -9.97
CA ALA A 403 -2.68 2.82 -9.06
C ALA A 403 -3.76 1.87 -8.50
N ALA A 404 -4.20 0.89 -9.29
CA ALA A 404 -5.22 -0.10 -8.89
C ALA A 404 -4.64 -1.38 -8.28
N ARG A 405 -3.36 -1.36 -7.87
CA ARG A 405 -2.68 -2.58 -7.37
C ARG A 405 -3.37 -3.22 -6.18
N ASN A 406 -3.86 -2.43 -5.21
CA ASN A 406 -4.48 -2.99 -4.02
C ASN A 406 -5.82 -3.63 -4.36
N PHE A 407 -6.59 -3.06 -5.30
CA PHE A 407 -7.78 -3.70 -5.85
C PHE A 407 -7.45 -5.05 -6.50
N LEU A 408 -6.44 -5.10 -7.37
CA LEU A 408 -6.06 -6.32 -8.08
C LEU A 408 -5.33 -7.35 -7.20
N ALA A 409 -4.89 -6.96 -6.00
CA ALA A 409 -4.31 -7.86 -5.00
C ALA A 409 -5.38 -8.32 -3.99
N GLU A 410 -5.89 -7.41 -3.18
CA GLU A 410 -6.82 -7.69 -2.08
C GLU A 410 -8.22 -8.03 -2.59
N GLY A 411 -8.71 -7.28 -3.58
CA GLY A 411 -10.02 -7.53 -4.18
C GLY A 411 -10.04 -8.88 -4.91
N TRP A 412 -8.94 -9.24 -5.58
CA TRP A 412 -8.75 -10.57 -6.15
C TRP A 412 -8.78 -11.67 -5.09
N SER A 413 -7.96 -11.55 -4.04
CA SER A 413 -7.88 -12.57 -2.99
C SER A 413 -9.19 -12.73 -2.24
N THR A 414 -9.93 -11.65 -1.98
CA THR A 414 -11.28 -11.71 -1.39
C THR A 414 -12.31 -12.31 -2.38
N TYR A 415 -12.21 -12.05 -3.68
CA TYR A 415 -13.06 -12.74 -4.67
C TYR A 415 -12.80 -14.25 -4.68
N ALA A 416 -11.52 -14.66 -4.71
CA ALA A 416 -11.10 -16.05 -4.66
C ALA A 416 -11.53 -16.74 -3.35
N GLU A 417 -11.44 -16.06 -2.22
CA GLU A 417 -11.95 -16.50 -0.92
C GLU A 417 -13.44 -16.89 -1.02
N GLY A 418 -14.26 -16.06 -1.69
CA GLY A 418 -15.67 -16.34 -1.94
C GLY A 418 -15.91 -17.57 -2.82
N LEU A 419 -14.99 -17.90 -3.74
CA LEU A 419 -15.05 -19.14 -4.52
C LEU A 419 -14.74 -20.36 -3.67
N VAL A 420 -13.72 -20.27 -2.80
CA VAL A 420 -13.33 -21.37 -1.91
C VAL A 420 -14.41 -21.64 -0.86
N ILE A 421 -15.01 -20.59 -0.30
CA ILE A 421 -16.16 -20.71 0.62
C ILE A 421 -17.32 -21.45 -0.05
N GLU A 422 -17.63 -21.14 -1.32
CA GLU A 422 -18.67 -21.86 -2.07
C GLU A 422 -18.30 -23.34 -2.26
N ARG A 423 -17.07 -23.64 -2.65
CA ARG A 423 -16.60 -25.02 -2.85
C ARG A 423 -16.69 -25.84 -1.57
N ARG A 424 -16.27 -25.25 -0.44
CA ARG A 424 -16.16 -25.93 0.85
C ARG A 424 -17.48 -26.03 1.61
N TYR A 425 -18.35 -25.01 1.50
CA TYR A 425 -19.54 -24.86 2.34
C TYR A 425 -20.85 -24.64 1.57
N GLY A 426 -20.81 -24.55 0.24
CA GLY A 426 -21.99 -24.43 -0.62
C GLY A 426 -22.47 -22.99 -0.87
N ALA A 427 -23.49 -22.88 -1.71
CA ALA A 427 -24.00 -21.61 -2.22
C ALA A 427 -24.59 -20.69 -1.13
N GLU A 428 -25.15 -21.25 -0.05
CA GLU A 428 -25.67 -20.44 1.06
C GLU A 428 -24.54 -19.75 1.83
N ALA A 429 -23.44 -20.46 2.13
CA ALA A 429 -22.26 -19.87 2.75
C ALA A 429 -21.66 -18.75 1.87
N ARG A 430 -21.60 -18.97 0.55
CA ARG A 430 -21.22 -17.93 -0.41
C ARG A 430 -22.14 -16.71 -0.32
N ARG A 431 -23.46 -16.90 -0.23
CA ARG A 431 -24.43 -15.81 -0.06
C ARG A 431 -24.15 -15.01 1.22
N TRP A 432 -23.89 -15.69 2.33
CA TRP A 432 -23.54 -15.04 3.60
C TRP A 432 -22.24 -14.25 3.50
N PHE A 433 -21.21 -14.82 2.86
CA PHE A 433 -19.94 -14.12 2.60
C PHE A 433 -20.14 -12.82 1.83
N TRP A 434 -20.85 -12.85 0.70
CA TRP A 434 -21.06 -11.65 -0.11
C TRP A 434 -21.92 -10.59 0.60
N ASN A 435 -22.94 -11.02 1.34
CA ASN A 435 -23.73 -10.11 2.19
C ASN A 435 -22.85 -9.44 3.26
N ASP A 436 -21.92 -10.18 3.86
CA ASP A 436 -20.96 -9.64 4.81
C ASP A 436 -20.01 -8.63 4.14
N GLN A 437 -19.41 -8.97 2.99
CA GLN A 437 -18.56 -8.04 2.23
C GLN A 437 -19.31 -6.75 1.89
N ALA A 438 -20.57 -6.85 1.43
CA ALA A 438 -21.39 -5.66 1.14
C ALA A 438 -21.61 -4.81 2.40
N ARG A 439 -21.95 -5.45 3.53
CA ARG A 439 -22.15 -4.76 4.81
C ARG A 439 -20.87 -4.07 5.27
N LEU A 440 -19.73 -4.77 5.29
CA LEU A 440 -18.43 -4.23 5.72
C LEU A 440 -18.03 -2.98 4.92
N PHE A 441 -18.29 -2.99 3.61
CA PHE A 441 -18.07 -1.82 2.77
C PHE A 441 -19.01 -0.67 3.13
N LEU A 442 -20.33 -0.93 3.16
CA LEU A 442 -21.34 0.12 3.30
C LEU A 442 -21.34 0.83 4.66
N ILE A 443 -20.87 0.16 5.74
CA ILE A 443 -20.76 0.78 7.07
C ILE A 443 -19.41 1.48 7.30
N ASN A 444 -18.43 1.28 6.42
CA ASN A 444 -17.10 1.88 6.56
C ASN A 444 -17.04 3.18 5.76
N GLU A 445 -17.19 4.32 6.45
CA GLU A 445 -17.18 5.65 5.84
C GLU A 445 -15.87 5.95 5.09
N THR A 446 -14.74 5.46 5.59
CA THR A 446 -13.44 5.67 4.92
C THR A 446 -13.38 4.89 3.62
N ALA A 447 -13.81 3.63 3.61
CA ALA A 447 -13.86 2.82 2.39
C ALA A 447 -14.86 3.40 1.37
N MET A 448 -16.03 3.87 1.83
CA MET A 448 -17.04 4.52 0.99
C MET A 448 -16.53 5.81 0.34
N ALA A 449 -15.62 6.54 0.99
CA ALA A 449 -15.01 7.75 0.45
C ALA A 449 -13.84 7.47 -0.52
N GLY A 450 -13.36 6.23 -0.61
CA GLY A 450 -12.23 5.82 -1.45
C GLY A 450 -12.63 5.35 -2.85
N ALA A 451 -11.67 5.39 -3.77
CA ALA A 451 -11.74 4.77 -5.10
C ALA A 451 -10.75 3.60 -5.17
N LEU A 452 -11.00 2.61 -6.03
CA LEU A 452 -10.14 1.41 -6.13
C LEU A 452 -8.78 1.69 -6.78
N ASN A 453 -8.70 2.75 -7.59
CA ASN A 453 -7.44 3.25 -8.17
C ASN A 453 -6.76 4.33 -7.32
N ASP A 454 -7.29 4.64 -6.13
CA ASP A 454 -6.73 5.62 -5.20
C ASP A 454 -6.87 5.10 -3.77
N ASP A 455 -6.22 3.96 -3.51
CA ASP A 455 -6.19 3.32 -2.20
C ASP A 455 -4.76 2.99 -1.74
N PRO A 456 -3.82 3.96 -1.72
CA PRO A 456 -2.41 3.67 -1.44
C PRO A 456 -2.14 3.13 -0.03
N SER A 457 -3.06 3.35 0.91
CA SER A 457 -2.96 2.89 2.31
C SER A 457 -3.79 1.64 2.62
N ASN A 458 -4.40 1.02 1.60
CA ASN A 458 -5.29 -0.14 1.76
C ASN A 458 -6.37 0.09 2.84
N ALA A 459 -7.12 1.19 2.69
CA ALA A 459 -8.12 1.69 3.64
C ALA A 459 -9.42 0.84 3.69
N GLY A 460 -9.38 -0.38 3.16
CA GLY A 460 -10.48 -1.33 3.17
C GLY A 460 -11.35 -1.35 1.91
N VAL A 461 -11.27 -0.34 1.04
CA VAL A 461 -12.06 -0.29 -0.21
C VAL A 461 -11.68 -1.42 -1.17
N SER A 462 -10.38 -1.74 -1.24
CA SER A 462 -9.86 -2.78 -2.13
C SER A 462 -10.37 -4.19 -1.81
N TYR A 463 -10.62 -4.52 -0.54
CA TYR A 463 -11.15 -5.83 -0.14
C TYR A 463 -12.59 -6.03 -0.62
N ALA A 464 -13.54 -5.33 0.03
CA ALA A 464 -14.96 -5.62 -0.15
C ALA A 464 -15.49 -5.10 -1.49
N LYS A 465 -15.28 -3.81 -1.80
CA LYS A 465 -15.74 -3.24 -3.08
C LYS A 465 -14.96 -3.84 -4.25
N GLY A 466 -13.67 -4.08 -4.09
CA GLY A 466 -12.86 -4.74 -5.12
C GLY A 466 -13.38 -6.14 -5.45
N ALA A 467 -13.58 -6.99 -4.44
CA ALA A 467 -14.12 -8.34 -4.66
C ALA A 467 -15.51 -8.32 -5.30
N TRP A 468 -16.39 -7.43 -4.86
CA TRP A 468 -17.71 -7.25 -5.48
C TRP A 468 -17.59 -6.82 -6.94
N THR A 469 -16.66 -5.93 -7.25
CA THR A 469 -16.41 -5.47 -8.64
C THR A 469 -16.01 -6.63 -9.54
N LEU A 470 -15.16 -7.55 -9.07
CA LEU A 470 -14.79 -8.76 -9.81
C LEU A 470 -15.95 -9.75 -9.95
N ALA A 471 -16.71 -9.98 -8.87
CA ALA A 471 -17.88 -10.87 -8.90
C ALA A 471 -18.96 -10.37 -9.88
N MET A 472 -19.23 -9.07 -9.89
CA MET A 472 -20.15 -8.45 -10.84
C MET A 472 -19.58 -8.49 -12.27
N LEU A 473 -18.27 -8.26 -12.46
CA LEU A 473 -17.65 -8.37 -13.77
C LEU A 473 -17.78 -9.80 -14.34
N GLU A 474 -17.55 -10.83 -13.53
CA GLU A 474 -17.76 -12.23 -13.96
C GLU A 474 -19.19 -12.45 -14.47
N ARG A 475 -20.19 -11.86 -13.80
CA ARG A 475 -21.58 -11.93 -14.24
C ARG A 475 -21.80 -11.17 -15.56
N VAL A 476 -21.26 -9.96 -15.68
CA VAL A 476 -21.43 -9.09 -16.86
C VAL A 476 -20.82 -9.73 -18.11
N LEU A 477 -19.61 -10.28 -17.99
CA LEU A 477 -18.91 -10.92 -19.10
C LEU A 477 -19.38 -12.36 -19.34
N GLY A 478 -19.89 -13.02 -18.30
CA GLY A 478 -20.06 -14.46 -18.26
C GLY A 478 -18.76 -15.19 -17.88
N ARG A 479 -18.91 -16.30 -17.17
CA ARG A 479 -17.82 -17.09 -16.57
C ARG A 479 -16.69 -17.42 -17.56
N GLN A 480 -17.01 -17.87 -18.77
CA GLN A 480 -15.98 -18.28 -19.73
C GLN A 480 -15.08 -17.11 -20.18
N ALA A 481 -15.68 -15.96 -20.49
CA ALA A 481 -14.93 -14.77 -20.89
C ALA A 481 -14.11 -14.21 -19.72
N PHE A 482 -14.70 -14.21 -18.53
CA PHE A 482 -14.00 -13.81 -17.31
C PHE A 482 -12.78 -14.70 -17.01
N ASP A 483 -12.98 -16.02 -16.96
CA ASP A 483 -11.91 -17.00 -16.68
C ASP A 483 -10.79 -16.91 -17.72
N THR A 484 -11.15 -16.71 -19.00
CA THR A 484 -10.17 -16.51 -20.09
C THR A 484 -9.35 -15.24 -19.87
N GLY A 485 -10.00 -14.13 -19.51
CA GLY A 485 -9.32 -12.86 -19.33
C GLY A 485 -8.43 -12.82 -18.09
N VAL A 486 -8.89 -13.39 -16.98
CA VAL A 486 -8.06 -13.54 -15.78
C VAL A 486 -6.87 -14.46 -16.07
N ARG A 487 -7.06 -15.58 -16.79
CA ARG A 487 -5.94 -16.45 -17.18
C ARG A 487 -4.90 -15.72 -18.03
N ALA A 488 -5.34 -14.88 -18.97
CA ALA A 488 -4.43 -14.07 -19.77
C ALA A 488 -3.63 -13.10 -18.88
N TYR A 489 -4.30 -12.44 -17.93
CA TYR A 489 -3.66 -11.54 -16.97
C TYR A 489 -2.66 -12.26 -16.04
N VAL A 490 -3.01 -13.44 -15.50
CA VAL A 490 -2.13 -14.26 -14.65
C VAL A 490 -0.87 -14.70 -15.39
N ALA A 491 -0.97 -14.88 -16.71
CA ALA A 491 0.15 -15.25 -17.59
C ALA A 491 0.99 -14.06 -18.08
N GLU A 492 0.63 -12.81 -17.76
CA GLU A 492 1.40 -11.64 -18.17
C GLU A 492 2.81 -11.68 -17.54
N PRO A 493 3.85 -11.28 -18.30
CA PRO A 493 5.18 -11.12 -17.75
C PRO A 493 5.22 -10.09 -16.63
N LEU A 494 6.21 -10.26 -15.75
CA LEU A 494 6.46 -9.35 -14.64
C LEU A 494 6.65 -7.90 -15.11
N GLY A 495 6.05 -6.96 -14.38
CA GLY A 495 6.05 -5.53 -14.73
C GLY A 495 5.03 -5.12 -15.78
N ARG A 496 4.16 -6.04 -16.24
CA ARG A 496 3.03 -5.77 -17.15
C ARG A 496 1.68 -6.17 -16.55
N THR A 497 1.58 -6.10 -15.24
CA THR A 497 0.43 -6.54 -14.45
C THR A 497 -0.32 -5.33 -13.88
N ASP A 498 -0.49 -4.28 -14.69
CA ASP A 498 -1.28 -3.11 -14.32
C ASP A 498 -2.77 -3.30 -14.68
N TYR A 499 -3.58 -2.31 -14.30
CA TYR A 499 -5.02 -2.31 -14.56
C TYR A 499 -5.37 -2.39 -16.05
N ASP A 500 -4.61 -1.72 -16.91
CA ASP A 500 -4.89 -1.76 -18.34
C ASP A 500 -4.61 -3.15 -18.91
N SER A 501 -3.53 -3.80 -18.48
CA SER A 501 -3.21 -5.17 -18.89
C SER A 501 -4.27 -6.17 -18.39
N PHE A 502 -4.81 -5.98 -17.17
CA PHE A 502 -5.96 -6.73 -16.68
C PHE A 502 -7.19 -6.58 -17.60
N VAL A 503 -7.53 -5.35 -18.00
CA VAL A 503 -8.66 -5.10 -18.91
C VAL A 503 -8.41 -5.68 -20.30
N GLN A 504 -7.20 -5.53 -20.83
CA GLN A 504 -6.84 -6.08 -22.15
C GLN A 504 -6.85 -7.61 -22.16
N GLY A 505 -6.58 -8.26 -21.02
CA GLY A 505 -6.67 -9.71 -20.87
C GLY A 505 -8.01 -10.28 -21.32
N PHE A 506 -9.12 -9.54 -21.17
CA PHE A 506 -10.46 -9.96 -21.60
C PHE A 506 -10.66 -9.99 -23.13
N GLY A 507 -9.66 -9.56 -23.92
CA GLY A 507 -9.65 -9.70 -25.38
C GLY A 507 -10.88 -9.07 -26.05
N PRO A 508 -11.71 -9.84 -26.80
CA PRO A 508 -12.93 -9.30 -27.43
C PRO A 508 -13.93 -8.66 -26.45
N SER A 509 -13.85 -8.99 -25.17
CA SER A 509 -14.70 -8.43 -24.12
C SER A 509 -14.08 -7.22 -23.40
N ALA A 510 -12.90 -6.76 -23.81
CA ALA A 510 -12.18 -5.66 -23.14
C ALA A 510 -12.98 -4.36 -23.10
N ASP A 511 -13.70 -4.00 -24.16
CA ASP A 511 -14.52 -2.77 -24.19
C ASP A 511 -15.71 -2.86 -23.23
N VAL A 512 -16.35 -4.03 -23.14
CA VAL A 512 -17.44 -4.30 -22.19
C VAL A 512 -16.91 -4.26 -20.76
N ALA A 513 -15.77 -4.89 -20.51
CA ALA A 513 -15.10 -4.89 -19.21
C ALA A 513 -14.73 -3.46 -18.79
N ARG A 514 -14.11 -2.68 -19.68
CA ARG A 514 -13.71 -1.29 -19.42
C ARG A 514 -14.92 -0.43 -19.10
N ARG A 515 -15.96 -0.47 -19.94
CA ARG A 515 -17.22 0.25 -19.72
C ARG A 515 -17.82 -0.05 -18.35
N PHE A 516 -17.85 -1.33 -17.98
CA PHE A 516 -18.36 -1.74 -16.67
C PHE A 516 -17.45 -1.25 -15.54
N LEU A 517 -16.15 -1.53 -15.61
CA LEU A 517 -15.21 -1.31 -14.51
C LEU A 517 -14.93 0.16 -14.21
N THR A 518 -14.84 1.04 -15.21
CA THR A 518 -14.48 2.45 -15.03
C THR A 518 -15.22 3.15 -13.87
N PRO A 519 -16.58 3.18 -13.83
CA PRO A 519 -17.28 3.81 -12.71
C PRO A 519 -17.08 3.10 -11.36
N TRP A 520 -16.83 1.79 -11.34
CA TRP A 520 -16.52 1.07 -10.10
C TRP A 520 -15.10 1.34 -9.59
N VAL A 521 -14.14 1.45 -10.50
CA VAL A 521 -12.72 1.59 -10.18
C VAL A 521 -12.38 3.03 -9.81
N GLU A 522 -12.84 3.99 -10.60
CA GLU A 522 -12.55 5.42 -10.43
C GLU A 522 -13.57 6.11 -9.51
N GLY A 523 -14.80 5.59 -9.47
CA GLY A 523 -15.87 6.16 -8.66
C GLY A 523 -15.74 5.81 -7.18
N ARG A 524 -16.28 6.68 -6.33
CA ARG A 524 -16.39 6.47 -4.88
C ARG A 524 -17.73 5.85 -4.52
N GLY A 525 -17.79 5.15 -3.40
CA GLY A 525 -19.02 4.52 -2.90
C GLY A 525 -19.56 3.42 -3.81
N ALA A 526 -20.89 3.24 -3.75
CA ALA A 526 -21.68 2.29 -4.55
C ALA A 526 -22.96 2.99 -5.06
N PRO A 527 -23.58 2.50 -6.14
CA PRO A 527 -24.80 3.08 -6.71
C PRO A 527 -25.94 3.12 -5.68
N ARG A 528 -26.57 4.29 -5.56
CA ARG A 528 -27.84 4.47 -4.85
C ARG A 528 -28.94 4.71 -5.86
N ILE A 529 -29.89 3.79 -5.90
CA ILE A 529 -31.05 3.88 -6.80
C ILE A 529 -32.24 4.41 -6.00
N ALA A 530 -32.81 5.50 -6.47
CA ALA A 530 -34.06 6.08 -5.97
C ALA A 530 -35.17 5.88 -7.00
N LEU A 531 -36.40 6.16 -6.58
CA LEU A 531 -37.59 6.09 -7.42
C LEU A 531 -38.20 7.49 -7.53
N GLU A 532 -38.36 7.96 -8.76
CA GLU A 532 -39.08 9.18 -9.09
C GLU A 532 -40.36 8.88 -9.87
N ARG A 533 -41.32 9.79 -9.78
CA ARG A 533 -42.59 9.73 -10.51
C ARG A 533 -42.72 10.98 -11.36
N GLN A 534 -42.94 10.79 -12.66
CA GLN A 534 -43.17 11.86 -13.62
C GLN A 534 -44.45 11.55 -14.39
N GLY A 535 -45.56 12.16 -13.97
CA GLY A 535 -46.89 11.77 -14.43
C GLY A 535 -47.20 10.31 -14.03
N ASP A 536 -47.64 9.51 -14.98
CA ASP A 536 -47.95 8.08 -14.77
C ASP A 536 -46.71 7.17 -14.82
N GLN A 537 -45.54 7.72 -15.11
CA GLN A 537 -44.31 6.97 -15.27
C GLN A 537 -43.49 6.93 -13.98
N LEU A 538 -43.03 5.73 -13.60
CA LEU A 538 -41.99 5.55 -12.60
C LEU A 538 -40.61 5.55 -13.27
N ILE A 539 -39.62 6.15 -12.62
CA ILE A 539 -38.25 6.30 -13.12
C ILE A 539 -37.29 5.88 -12.03
N LEU A 540 -36.42 4.91 -12.32
CA LEU A 540 -35.26 4.61 -11.46
C LEU A 540 -34.21 5.67 -11.69
N VAL A 541 -33.72 6.29 -10.61
CA VAL A 541 -32.73 7.36 -10.68
C VAL A 541 -31.48 6.97 -9.90
N GLN A 542 -30.33 7.03 -10.56
CA GLN A 542 -29.04 6.89 -9.90
C GLN A 542 -28.63 8.25 -9.34
N ASN A 543 -28.55 8.34 -8.01
CA ASN A 543 -28.09 9.56 -7.34
C ASN A 543 -26.56 9.58 -7.29
N GLY A 544 -25.95 10.56 -7.95
CA GLY A 544 -24.49 10.73 -7.98
C GLY A 544 -23.84 10.11 -9.23
N ALA A 545 -22.78 9.32 -9.03
CA ALA A 545 -22.09 8.65 -10.13
C ALA A 545 -23.03 7.65 -10.83
N VAL A 546 -22.92 7.59 -12.16
CA VAL A 546 -23.73 6.71 -13.00
C VAL A 546 -23.00 5.40 -13.23
N TYR A 547 -23.65 4.29 -12.90
CA TYR A 547 -23.13 2.95 -13.15
C TYR A 547 -23.93 2.29 -14.27
N TRP A 548 -23.24 1.53 -15.12
CA TRP A 548 -23.89 0.65 -16.07
C TRP A 548 -24.19 -0.69 -15.38
N LEU A 549 -25.46 -1.01 -15.19
CA LEU A 549 -25.93 -2.24 -14.54
C LEU A 549 -26.76 -3.06 -15.56
N PRO A 550 -26.11 -3.85 -16.43
CA PRO A 550 -26.81 -4.65 -17.42
C PRO A 550 -27.52 -5.83 -16.78
N ARG A 551 -28.64 -6.29 -17.34
CA ARG A 551 -29.41 -7.42 -16.78
C ARG A 551 -29.78 -7.24 -15.30
N PHE A 552 -30.10 -6.00 -14.91
CA PHE A 552 -30.52 -5.65 -13.56
C PHE A 552 -31.92 -6.21 -13.27
N SER A 553 -32.07 -6.97 -12.18
CA SER A 553 -33.36 -7.56 -11.80
C SER A 553 -34.19 -6.57 -10.99
N CYS A 554 -35.44 -6.37 -11.38
CA CYS A 554 -36.37 -5.43 -10.77
C CYS A 554 -37.76 -6.06 -10.65
N GLY A 555 -38.33 -6.09 -9.44
CA GLY A 555 -39.69 -6.56 -9.17
C GLY A 555 -40.65 -5.39 -9.00
N LEU A 556 -41.75 -5.38 -9.75
CA LEU A 556 -42.81 -4.38 -9.62
C LEU A 556 -43.96 -5.00 -8.82
N GLU A 557 -44.11 -4.58 -7.56
CA GLU A 557 -45.18 -5.03 -6.67
C GLU A 557 -46.40 -4.11 -6.80
N ARG A 558 -47.54 -4.70 -7.16
CA ARG A 558 -48.81 -4.00 -7.38
C ARG A 558 -49.66 -3.97 -6.12
N ASP A 559 -50.65 -3.09 -6.09
CA ASP A 559 -51.60 -2.94 -4.97
C ASP A 559 -52.41 -4.21 -4.64
N ASP A 560 -52.55 -5.14 -5.58
CA ASP A 560 -53.14 -6.47 -5.38
C ASP A 560 -52.17 -7.53 -4.80
N GLY A 561 -50.92 -7.13 -4.52
CA GLY A 561 -49.87 -7.98 -3.98
C GLY A 561 -49.12 -8.82 -5.02
N SER A 562 -49.49 -8.76 -6.31
CA SER A 562 -48.75 -9.44 -7.37
C SER A 562 -47.39 -8.76 -7.61
N VAL A 563 -46.37 -9.56 -7.95
CA VAL A 563 -45.02 -9.07 -8.27
C VAL A 563 -44.64 -9.50 -9.68
N GLU A 564 -44.38 -8.51 -10.54
CA GLU A 564 -43.87 -8.73 -11.90
C GLU A 564 -42.34 -8.56 -11.91
N TRP A 565 -41.60 -9.63 -12.17
CA TRP A 565 -40.12 -9.58 -12.28
C TRP A 565 -39.68 -9.21 -13.68
N ARG A 566 -38.74 -8.25 -13.76
CA ARG A 566 -38.18 -7.75 -15.01
C ARG A 566 -36.66 -7.75 -14.97
N THR A 567 -36.08 -7.92 -16.15
CA THR A 567 -34.66 -7.70 -16.39
C THR A 567 -34.52 -6.39 -17.17
N LEU A 568 -33.75 -5.46 -16.63
CA LEU A 568 -33.56 -4.11 -17.15
C LEU A 568 -32.11 -3.89 -17.54
N GLU A 569 -31.89 -2.98 -18.48
CA GLU A 569 -30.59 -2.37 -18.73
C GLU A 569 -30.62 -1.01 -18.02
N ILE A 570 -29.86 -0.84 -16.93
CA ILE A 570 -29.68 0.48 -16.32
C ILE A 570 -28.43 1.09 -16.96
N ASP A 571 -28.67 2.02 -17.88
CA ASP A 571 -27.64 2.68 -18.66
C ASP A 571 -27.90 4.20 -18.67
N GLY A 572 -27.37 4.89 -17.66
CA GLY A 572 -27.59 6.31 -17.45
C GLY A 572 -28.15 6.67 -16.07
N ALA A 573 -28.29 7.97 -15.82
CA ALA A 573 -28.78 8.49 -14.55
C ALA A 573 -30.27 8.22 -14.32
N ARG A 574 -31.06 7.98 -15.37
CA ARG A 574 -32.52 7.84 -15.32
C ARG A 574 -32.96 6.68 -16.20
N THR A 575 -33.66 5.71 -15.63
CA THR A 575 -34.20 4.54 -16.34
C THR A 575 -35.71 4.46 -16.17
N PRO A 576 -36.49 4.81 -17.21
CA PRO A 576 -37.94 4.61 -17.26
C PRO A 576 -38.41 3.19 -16.94
N LEU A 577 -39.47 3.07 -16.14
CA LEU A 577 -40.22 1.83 -15.93
C LEU A 577 -41.58 1.94 -16.65
N SER A 578 -41.75 1.25 -17.77
CA SER A 578 -43.02 1.19 -18.51
C SER A 578 -44.08 0.34 -17.77
N GLY A 579 -45.38 0.61 -17.94
CA GLY A 579 -46.44 -0.24 -17.36
C GLY A 579 -46.43 -0.30 -15.82
N ALA A 580 -46.04 0.81 -15.19
CA ALA A 580 -45.92 0.97 -13.75
C ALA A 580 -47.25 1.39 -13.07
N ASP A 581 -48.38 1.23 -13.75
CA ASP A 581 -49.70 1.52 -13.22
C ASP A 581 -49.99 0.69 -11.98
N ARG A 582 -50.51 1.31 -10.92
CA ARG A 582 -50.84 0.65 -9.64
C ARG A 582 -49.66 -0.05 -8.95
N VAL A 583 -48.42 0.21 -9.36
CA VAL A 583 -47.22 -0.25 -8.64
C VAL A 583 -47.12 0.52 -7.34
N VAL A 584 -47.05 -0.20 -6.23
CA VAL A 584 -46.92 0.34 -4.86
C VAL A 584 -45.50 0.23 -4.33
N ARG A 585 -44.73 -0.79 -4.77
CA ARG A 585 -43.32 -0.96 -4.39
C ARG A 585 -42.48 -1.46 -5.57
N VAL A 586 -41.21 -1.06 -5.57
CA VAL A 586 -40.20 -1.56 -6.50
C VAL A 586 -39.10 -2.29 -5.72
N ARG A 587 -38.89 -3.57 -6.03
CA ARG A 587 -37.86 -4.43 -5.43
C ARG A 587 -36.63 -4.46 -6.33
N LEU A 588 -35.52 -3.94 -5.84
CA LEU A 588 -34.26 -3.83 -6.55
C LEU A 588 -33.37 -5.03 -6.23
N ASP A 589 -32.92 -5.72 -7.28
CA ASP A 589 -31.90 -6.76 -7.22
C ASP A 589 -32.08 -7.74 -6.04
N PRO A 590 -33.17 -8.52 -6.02
CA PRO A 590 -33.48 -9.42 -4.90
C PRO A 590 -32.46 -10.55 -4.72
N ALA A 591 -31.75 -10.90 -5.79
CA ALA A 591 -30.73 -11.94 -5.78
C ALA A 591 -29.39 -11.46 -5.20
N GLY A 592 -29.21 -10.13 -5.04
CA GLY A 592 -27.93 -9.57 -4.62
C GLY A 592 -26.87 -9.68 -5.71
N ASP A 593 -27.26 -9.56 -6.98
CA ASP A 593 -26.34 -9.62 -8.12
C ASP A 593 -25.43 -8.37 -8.21
N TYR A 594 -25.83 -7.25 -7.59
CA TYR A 594 -25.11 -5.98 -7.58
C TYR A 594 -24.89 -5.43 -6.16
N LEU A 595 -23.74 -4.78 -5.96
CA LEU A 595 -23.46 -4.00 -4.75
C LEU A 595 -24.22 -2.67 -4.83
N LEU A 596 -25.29 -2.53 -4.03
CA LEU A 596 -26.12 -1.31 -3.99
C LEU A 596 -26.01 -0.65 -2.62
N ALA A 597 -25.97 0.68 -2.62
CA ALA A 597 -26.11 1.50 -1.43
C ALA A 597 -27.58 1.92 -1.24
N GLY A 598 -28.10 1.79 -0.01
CA GLY A 598 -29.46 2.19 0.34
C GLY A 598 -30.49 1.06 0.25
N ASP A 599 -31.76 1.45 0.23
CA ASP A 599 -32.88 0.50 0.32
C ASP A 599 -33.06 -0.29 -0.98
N ARG A 600 -33.26 -1.61 -0.84
CA ARG A 600 -33.60 -2.50 -1.96
C ARG A 600 -35.10 -2.62 -2.21
N VAL A 601 -35.93 -1.97 -1.40
CA VAL A 601 -37.38 -1.89 -1.59
C VAL A 601 -37.76 -0.43 -1.53
N LEU A 602 -38.25 0.10 -2.65
CA LEU A 602 -38.61 1.50 -2.80
C LEU A 602 -40.13 1.64 -2.84
N GLU A 603 -40.68 2.50 -1.99
CA GLU A 603 -42.11 2.81 -1.96
C GLU A 603 -42.49 3.77 -3.11
N ALA A 604 -43.44 3.38 -3.95
CA ALA A 604 -43.89 4.18 -5.10
C ALA A 604 -44.74 5.41 -4.70
N ASN A 605 -45.12 5.50 -3.43
CA ASN A 605 -45.90 6.59 -2.83
C ASN A 605 -45.05 7.58 -2.01
N ALA A 606 -43.80 7.22 -1.66
CA ALA A 606 -42.89 8.07 -0.88
C ALA A 606 -42.10 9.06 -1.76
N VAL A 607 -42.54 9.26 -3.00
CA VAL A 607 -41.82 10.02 -4.01
C VAL A 607 -41.95 11.51 -3.72
N SER A 608 -40.82 12.17 -3.49
CA SER A 608 -40.71 13.63 -3.54
C SER A 608 -40.98 14.11 -4.98
N THR A 609 -42.15 14.73 -5.20
CA THR A 609 -42.30 15.72 -6.27
C THR A 609 -41.25 16.83 -6.07
N PRO A 610 -40.64 17.36 -7.15
CA PRO A 610 -39.59 18.38 -7.05
C PRO A 610 -40.00 19.61 -6.25
#